data_AF-A0A661M252-F1
#
_entry.id   AF-A0A661M252-F1
#
_cell.length_a   1.000
_cell.length_b   1.000
_cell.length_c   1.000
_cell.angle_alpha   90.00
_cell.angle_beta   90.00
_cell.angle_gamma   90.00
#
_symmetry.space_group_name_H-M   'P 1'
#
loop_
_entity.id
_entity.type
_entity.pdbx_description
1 polymer ?
#
loop_
_entity_poly.entity_id
_entity_poly.type
_entity_poly.pdbx_seq_one_letter_code
_entity_poly.pdbx_strand_id
1 'polypeptide(L)'
;MLGNLHAGRFLFAPSSELGKYKAAVSLHSHSENSKEGLGFVPRYAPHIPILSTFYRLEQSRYTTKNGTGFDFRRAYWLPPLPPEVVVKSERERIETELHMRALISISDHDHISIVEGCAPSVEWSIAIHGIPLHLGVYNLPPPNLSEIHAELVAQKKPGDQSRVMELLCWLNEYKGTLIVLNHPFADIGSRGVQKVKKAVFRLLKKAQGLIHALEINGYRPWKENLAVASLADALDLGLMGGGDRHGCSPNAILSLSSSQTLSEYAEEVRCYKQRAVLIMPEYFENPVARKLQSAVDFFRSCPEYCIPHRHWMDRVYFKAGEGVARPLSYYWRRIPIWVRSSTWFLQLLTTRWVWFTIRALLRSGPLQ
;
A
#
# COMPACT_ATOMS: atom_id res chain seq x y z
N MET A 1 -28.29 8.87 9.62
CA MET A 1 -28.70 7.45 9.73
C MET A 1 -27.81 6.52 8.90
N LEU A 2 -26.49 6.51 9.15
CA LEU A 2 -25.54 5.54 8.54
C LEU A 2 -24.94 4.57 9.60
N GLY A 3 -25.39 4.69 10.85
CA GLY A 3 -24.80 3.97 11.99
C GLY A 3 -25.17 2.47 12.09
N ASN A 4 -26.23 2.02 11.42
CA ASN A 4 -26.72 0.63 11.56
C ASN A 4 -26.38 -0.31 10.40
N LEU A 5 -25.92 0.19 9.24
CA LEU A 5 -25.59 -0.68 8.10
C LEU A 5 -24.28 -1.45 8.28
N HIS A 6 -23.41 -1.00 9.19
CA HIS A 6 -22.08 -1.59 9.38
C HIS A 6 -21.88 -2.29 10.73
N ALA A 7 -22.94 -2.42 11.54
CA ALA A 7 -22.85 -3.02 12.86
C ALA A 7 -22.31 -4.46 12.79
N GLY A 8 -21.22 -4.74 13.52
CA GLY A 8 -20.60 -6.07 13.64
C GLY A 8 -19.47 -6.40 12.66
N ARG A 9 -19.22 -5.59 11.61
CA ARG A 9 -18.12 -5.86 10.65
C ARG A 9 -16.82 -5.10 10.92
N PHE A 10 -16.92 -3.91 11.51
CA PHE A 10 -15.76 -3.09 11.87
C PHE A 10 -15.54 -3.22 13.38
N LEU A 11 -14.45 -3.88 13.76
CA LEU A 11 -14.02 -3.98 15.15
C LEU A 11 -12.89 -2.98 15.38
N PHE A 12 -12.82 -2.40 16.57
CA PHE A 12 -11.76 -1.45 16.93
C PHE A 12 -10.93 -2.05 18.06
N ALA A 13 -9.62 -2.14 17.89
CA ALA A 13 -8.75 -2.69 18.92
C ALA A 13 -8.53 -1.67 20.08
N PRO A 14 -8.49 -2.13 21.35
CA PRO A 14 -8.83 -3.48 21.81
C PRO A 14 -10.34 -3.73 21.77
N SER A 15 -10.75 -4.96 21.43
CA SER A 15 -12.17 -5.37 21.43
C SER A 15 -12.35 -6.72 22.10
N SER A 16 -13.38 -6.84 22.95
CA SER A 16 -13.77 -8.12 23.56
C SER A 16 -14.40 -9.09 22.55
N GLU A 17 -14.83 -8.60 21.39
CA GLU A 17 -15.43 -9.43 20.34
C GLU A 17 -14.40 -10.22 19.53
N LEU A 18 -13.10 -9.99 19.74
CA LEU A 18 -12.02 -10.70 19.06
C LEU A 18 -12.06 -12.22 19.32
N GLY A 19 -12.56 -12.66 20.48
CA GLY A 19 -12.67 -14.07 20.82
C GLY A 19 -13.60 -14.90 19.91
N LYS A 20 -14.37 -14.24 19.02
CA LYS A 20 -15.17 -14.91 17.98
C LYS A 20 -14.32 -15.40 16.80
N TYR A 21 -13.08 -14.93 16.69
CA TYR A 21 -12.17 -15.19 15.58
C TYR A 21 -10.94 -15.94 16.06
N LYS A 22 -10.32 -16.73 15.18
CA LYS A 22 -9.14 -17.55 15.48
C LYS A 22 -7.85 -16.99 14.87
N ALA A 23 -8.00 -16.23 13.80
CA ALA A 23 -6.90 -15.66 13.05
C ALA A 23 -7.14 -14.19 12.71
N ALA A 24 -6.04 -13.45 12.60
CA ALA A 24 -6.03 -12.15 11.94
C ALA A 24 -5.18 -12.26 10.67
N VAL A 25 -5.65 -11.62 9.61
CA VAL A 25 -5.02 -11.66 8.29
C VAL A 25 -4.43 -10.30 7.97
N SER A 26 -3.13 -10.26 7.72
CA SER A 26 -2.42 -9.07 7.23
C SER A 26 -2.05 -9.27 5.76
N LEU A 27 -2.77 -8.57 4.90
CA LEU A 27 -2.54 -8.54 3.46
C LEU A 27 -2.27 -7.10 3.02
N HIS A 28 -1.70 -6.98 1.82
CA HIS A 28 -1.29 -5.71 1.23
C HIS A 28 -0.17 -5.10 2.07
N SER A 29 1.04 -5.15 1.53
CA SER A 29 2.26 -4.70 2.20
C SER A 29 3.37 -4.68 1.18
N HIS A 30 4.23 -3.67 1.27
CA HIS A 30 5.36 -3.52 0.38
C HIS A 30 6.67 -3.65 1.16
N SER A 31 7.63 -4.31 0.52
CA SER A 31 9.00 -4.52 0.94
C SER A 31 9.95 -3.78 -0.02
N GLU A 32 11.24 -3.87 0.23
CA GLU A 32 12.28 -3.31 -0.65
C GLU A 32 12.26 -3.87 -2.09
N ASN A 33 11.48 -4.92 -2.35
CA ASN A 33 11.27 -5.48 -3.69
C ASN A 33 10.19 -4.74 -4.50
N SER A 34 9.43 -3.83 -3.91
CA SER A 34 8.40 -3.03 -4.60
C SER A 34 8.98 -1.74 -5.16
N LYS A 35 8.77 -1.46 -6.47
CA LYS A 35 9.23 -0.19 -7.07
C LYS A 35 8.11 0.83 -7.05
N GLU A 36 8.22 1.75 -6.10
CA GLU A 36 7.21 2.77 -5.89
C GLU A 36 7.47 4.01 -6.73
N GLY A 37 6.57 4.29 -7.68
CA GLY A 37 6.71 5.45 -8.57
C GLY A 37 6.66 6.77 -7.83
N LEU A 38 7.61 7.68 -8.08
CA LEU A 38 7.65 8.99 -7.43
C LEU A 38 6.81 10.07 -8.14
N GLY A 39 6.00 9.68 -9.13
CA GLY A 39 5.15 10.59 -9.91
C GLY A 39 4.14 11.39 -9.07
N PHE A 40 3.84 10.95 -7.84
CA PHE A 40 2.98 11.67 -6.90
C PHE A 40 3.67 12.86 -6.20
N VAL A 41 5.01 12.89 -6.15
CA VAL A 41 5.77 13.89 -5.37
C VAL A 41 5.37 15.34 -5.68
N PRO A 42 5.21 15.77 -6.96
CA PRO A 42 4.77 17.13 -7.29
C PRO A 42 3.44 17.55 -6.66
N ARG A 43 2.55 16.59 -6.36
CA ARG A 43 1.27 16.86 -5.71
C ARG A 43 1.43 17.07 -4.20
N TYR A 44 2.26 16.27 -3.54
CA TYR A 44 2.33 16.27 -2.07
C TYR A 44 3.41 17.19 -1.51
N ALA A 45 4.56 17.30 -2.16
CA ALA A 45 5.67 18.11 -1.69
C ALA A 45 5.29 19.59 -1.43
N PRO A 46 4.45 20.25 -2.25
CA PRO A 46 4.02 21.63 -1.99
C PRO A 46 3.18 21.82 -0.73
N HIS A 47 2.60 20.76 -0.18
CA HIS A 47 1.72 20.81 0.99
C HIS A 47 2.43 20.48 2.32
N ILE A 48 3.68 20.01 2.27
CA ILE A 48 4.46 19.73 3.47
C ILE A 48 5.30 20.97 3.77
N PRO A 49 5.07 21.66 4.91
CA PRO A 49 5.88 22.82 5.30
C PRO A 49 7.37 22.47 5.29
N ILE A 50 8.22 23.41 4.86
CA ILE A 50 9.67 23.26 4.64
C ILE A 50 10.02 22.47 3.38
N LEU A 51 9.44 21.28 3.16
CA LEU A 51 9.66 20.53 1.91
C LEU A 51 9.18 21.33 0.69
N SER A 52 8.07 22.07 0.82
CA SER A 52 7.52 22.90 -0.23
C SER A 52 8.47 24.02 -0.69
N THR A 53 9.18 24.66 0.24
CA THR A 53 10.15 25.71 -0.04
C THR A 53 11.32 25.16 -0.84
N PHE A 54 11.92 24.06 -0.38
CA PHE A 54 13.05 23.44 -1.07
C PHE A 54 12.64 22.85 -2.42
N TYR A 55 11.49 22.19 -2.48
CA TYR A 55 10.94 21.68 -3.73
C TYR A 55 10.80 22.79 -4.78
N ARG A 56 10.20 23.93 -4.45
CA ARG A 56 10.00 25.05 -5.40
C ARG A 56 11.33 25.68 -5.82
N LEU A 57 12.26 25.88 -4.89
CA LEU A 57 13.58 26.45 -5.19
C LEU A 57 14.34 25.58 -6.20
N GLU A 58 14.34 24.27 -5.97
CA GLU A 58 15.07 23.33 -6.83
C GLU A 58 14.37 23.11 -8.16
N GLN A 59 13.05 23.07 -8.17
CA GLN A 59 12.32 23.00 -9.43
C GLN A 59 12.61 24.22 -10.30
N SER A 60 12.67 25.41 -9.70
CA SER A 60 13.00 26.65 -10.39
C SER A 60 14.42 26.61 -10.94
N ARG A 61 15.42 26.25 -10.11
CA ARG A 61 16.83 26.10 -10.53
C ARG A 61 16.98 25.10 -11.67
N TYR A 62 16.34 23.93 -11.55
CA TYR A 62 16.40 22.90 -12.58
C TYR A 62 15.76 23.36 -13.89
N THR A 63 14.62 24.07 -13.81
CA THR A 63 13.93 24.62 -14.98
C THR A 63 14.75 25.71 -15.66
N THR A 64 15.36 26.63 -14.90
CA THR A 64 16.25 27.66 -15.47
C THR A 64 17.42 27.04 -16.22
N LYS A 65 17.98 25.93 -15.71
CA LYS A 65 19.13 25.26 -16.33
C LYS A 65 18.77 24.39 -17.54
N ASN A 66 17.64 23.69 -17.49
CA ASN A 66 17.31 22.64 -18.47
C ASN A 66 16.11 22.99 -19.37
N GLY A 67 15.50 24.16 -19.19
CA GLY A 67 14.30 24.59 -19.93
C GLY A 67 13.00 23.91 -19.50
N THR A 68 13.07 22.77 -18.82
CA THR A 68 11.92 22.01 -18.31
C THR A 68 12.11 21.58 -16.87
N GLY A 69 10.99 21.35 -16.17
CA GLY A 69 11.01 20.81 -14.82
C GLY A 69 11.45 19.35 -14.73
N PHE A 70 11.82 18.93 -13.51
CA PHE A 70 12.18 17.54 -13.22
C PHE A 70 10.97 16.61 -13.39
N ASP A 71 11.13 15.57 -14.22
CA ASP A 71 10.10 14.57 -14.43
C ASP A 71 10.22 13.41 -13.42
N PHE A 72 9.45 13.51 -12.33
CA PHE A 72 9.40 12.50 -11.28
C PHE A 72 8.87 11.14 -11.74
N ARG A 73 8.19 11.04 -12.89
CA ARG A 73 7.71 9.76 -13.44
C ARG A 73 8.85 8.86 -13.90
N ARG A 74 10.06 9.42 -14.02
CA ARG A 74 11.30 8.69 -14.37
C ARG A 74 12.04 8.18 -13.13
N ALA A 75 11.46 8.37 -11.95
CA ALA A 75 12.04 7.98 -10.68
C ALA A 75 11.10 7.03 -9.93
N TYR A 76 11.69 6.11 -9.18
CA TYR A 76 11.00 5.27 -8.23
C TYR A 76 11.82 5.15 -6.94
N TRP A 77 11.20 4.68 -5.88
CA TRP A 77 11.88 4.37 -4.64
C TRP A 77 11.55 2.95 -4.17
N LEU A 78 12.40 2.40 -3.31
CA LEU A 78 12.22 1.09 -2.68
C LEU A 78 11.86 1.29 -1.20
N PRO A 79 10.77 0.67 -0.70
CA PRO A 79 10.47 0.61 0.73
C PRO A 79 11.67 0.16 1.55
N PRO A 80 11.78 0.59 2.82
CA PRO A 80 13.01 0.41 3.57
C PRO A 80 13.16 -1.01 4.13
N LEU A 81 12.09 -1.81 4.23
CA LEU A 81 12.14 -3.08 4.93
C LEU A 81 12.26 -4.28 3.98
N PRO A 82 13.16 -5.24 4.25
CA PRO A 82 13.17 -6.52 3.54
C PRO A 82 11.93 -7.35 3.87
N PRO A 83 11.50 -8.26 2.97
CA PRO A 83 10.29 -9.07 3.13
C PRO A 83 10.17 -9.79 4.48
N GLU A 84 11.27 -10.35 4.99
CA GLU A 84 11.29 -11.12 6.24
C GLU A 84 10.98 -10.23 7.44
N VAL A 85 11.47 -8.99 7.41
CA VAL A 85 11.26 -8.00 8.49
C VAL A 85 9.84 -7.46 8.46
N VAL A 86 9.27 -7.29 7.26
CA VAL A 86 7.84 -7.01 7.08
C VAL A 86 7.01 -8.09 7.78
N VAL A 87 7.20 -9.36 7.39
CA VAL A 87 6.44 -10.49 7.93
C VAL A 87 6.60 -10.60 9.45
N LYS A 88 7.83 -10.44 9.94
CA LYS A 88 8.11 -10.45 11.38
C LYS A 88 7.29 -9.40 12.12
N SER A 89 7.26 -8.16 11.64
CA SER A 89 6.52 -7.08 12.29
C SER A 89 5.00 -7.31 12.32
N GLU A 90 4.44 -7.85 11.23
CA GLU A 90 3.02 -8.21 11.16
C GLU A 90 2.70 -9.39 12.10
N ARG A 91 3.60 -10.37 12.17
CA ARG A 91 3.45 -11.55 13.03
C ARG A 91 3.52 -11.18 14.50
N GLU A 92 4.48 -10.36 14.90
CA GLU A 92 4.61 -9.87 16.28
C GLU A 92 3.33 -9.16 16.73
N ARG A 93 2.77 -8.26 15.90
CA ARG A 93 1.49 -7.60 16.18
C ARG A 93 0.36 -8.61 16.39
N ILE A 94 0.20 -9.55 15.47
CA ILE A 94 -0.95 -10.47 15.51
C ILE A 94 -0.81 -11.51 16.64
N GLU A 95 0.35 -12.13 16.79
CA GLU A 95 0.53 -13.25 17.72
C GLU A 95 0.81 -12.77 19.15
N THR A 96 1.58 -11.69 19.31
CA THR A 96 1.97 -11.20 20.63
C THR A 96 0.98 -10.19 21.19
N GLU A 97 0.49 -9.23 20.39
CA GLU A 97 -0.42 -8.19 20.90
C GLU A 97 -1.89 -8.62 20.87
N LEU A 98 -2.32 -9.34 19.82
CA LEU A 98 -3.71 -9.77 19.66
C LEU A 98 -3.95 -11.22 20.12
N HIS A 99 -2.89 -12.00 20.35
CA HIS A 99 -2.98 -13.42 20.71
C HIS A 99 -3.79 -14.27 19.72
N MET A 100 -3.65 -13.97 18.42
CA MET A 100 -4.34 -14.67 17.33
C MET A 100 -3.34 -15.36 16.41
N ARG A 101 -3.81 -16.32 15.60
CA ARG A 101 -3.00 -16.87 14.50
C ARG A 101 -2.76 -15.79 13.43
N ALA A 102 -1.51 -15.64 13.00
CA ALA A 102 -1.16 -14.75 11.91
C ALA A 102 -1.27 -15.44 10.53
N LEU A 103 -2.07 -14.86 9.64
CA LEU A 103 -2.10 -15.20 8.22
C LEU A 103 -1.57 -14.01 7.43
N ILE A 104 -0.33 -14.09 6.92
CA ILE A 104 0.38 -12.93 6.37
C ILE A 104 0.74 -13.17 4.91
N SER A 105 0.65 -12.10 4.11
CA SER A 105 1.22 -12.08 2.77
C SER A 105 1.65 -10.67 2.34
N ILE A 106 2.75 -10.60 1.61
CA ILE A 106 3.30 -9.37 1.01
C ILE A 106 2.88 -9.33 -0.46
N SER A 107 2.51 -8.14 -0.96
CA SER A 107 2.09 -7.95 -2.34
C SER A 107 2.87 -6.80 -2.98
N ASP A 108 4.15 -7.03 -3.26
CA ASP A 108 4.98 -6.05 -3.96
C ASP A 108 4.48 -5.85 -5.41
N HIS A 109 4.79 -4.70 -6.02
CA HIS A 109 4.34 -4.38 -7.39
C HIS A 109 5.09 -5.12 -8.50
N ASP A 110 6.36 -5.44 -8.28
CA ASP A 110 7.30 -5.88 -9.32
C ASP A 110 7.90 -7.26 -9.05
N HIS A 111 7.52 -7.88 -7.94
CA HIS A 111 8.11 -9.12 -7.48
C HIS A 111 7.10 -9.93 -6.66
N ILE A 112 7.20 -11.26 -6.75
CA ILE A 112 6.52 -12.16 -5.82
C ILE A 112 7.55 -12.58 -4.78
N SER A 113 7.48 -11.97 -3.60
CA SER A 113 8.37 -12.29 -2.49
C SER A 113 8.06 -13.68 -1.92
N ILE A 114 9.09 -14.55 -1.84
CA ILE A 114 9.00 -15.89 -1.26
C ILE A 114 9.58 -15.86 0.14
N VAL A 115 8.69 -15.85 1.15
CA VAL A 115 9.07 -15.80 2.57
C VAL A 115 8.47 -17.01 3.28
N GLU A 116 9.25 -17.67 4.12
CA GLU A 116 8.81 -18.84 4.86
C GLU A 116 7.55 -18.55 5.71
N GLY A 117 6.55 -19.43 5.59
CA GLY A 117 5.28 -19.29 6.29
C GLY A 117 4.34 -18.21 5.74
N CYS A 118 4.65 -17.60 4.59
CA CYS A 118 3.79 -16.65 3.90
C CYS A 118 3.39 -17.17 2.52
N ALA A 119 2.16 -16.92 2.13
CA ALA A 119 1.73 -17.27 0.79
C ALA A 119 2.26 -16.26 -0.24
N PRO A 120 2.69 -16.71 -1.43
CA PRO A 120 3.16 -15.82 -2.49
C PRO A 120 2.00 -14.98 -3.03
N SER A 121 2.22 -13.68 -3.17
CA SER A 121 1.22 -12.73 -3.66
C SER A 121 1.88 -11.60 -4.43
N VAL A 122 1.07 -10.83 -5.16
CA VAL A 122 1.54 -9.67 -5.94
C VAL A 122 0.48 -8.59 -5.98
N GLU A 123 0.91 -7.35 -6.09
CA GLU A 123 0.04 -6.25 -6.44
C GLU A 123 0.12 -5.95 -7.93
N TRP A 124 -0.95 -6.28 -8.62
CA TRP A 124 -1.07 -6.12 -10.05
C TRP A 124 -1.65 -4.74 -10.41
N SER A 125 -0.81 -3.88 -10.99
CA SER A 125 -1.26 -2.61 -11.54
C SER A 125 -1.90 -2.79 -12.93
N ILE A 126 -3.14 -2.33 -13.07
CA ILE A 126 -3.88 -2.30 -14.33
C ILE A 126 -4.35 -0.88 -14.65
N ALA A 127 -4.73 -0.62 -15.90
CA ALA A 127 -5.28 0.67 -16.31
C ALA A 127 -6.63 0.50 -17.00
N ILE A 128 -7.68 1.10 -16.41
CA ILE A 128 -9.03 1.12 -16.96
C ILE A 128 -9.31 2.51 -17.52
N HIS A 129 -9.33 2.63 -18.85
CA HIS A 129 -9.45 3.90 -19.57
C HIS A 129 -8.42 4.96 -19.12
N GLY A 130 -7.17 4.53 -18.92
CA GLY A 130 -6.08 5.40 -18.48
C GLY A 130 -6.14 5.79 -17.00
N ILE A 131 -7.06 5.23 -16.22
CA ILE A 131 -7.08 5.31 -14.76
C ILE A 131 -6.33 4.10 -14.18
N PRO A 132 -5.20 4.31 -13.46
CA PRO A 132 -4.51 3.23 -12.79
C PRO A 132 -5.35 2.71 -11.61
N LEU A 133 -5.48 1.39 -11.49
CA LEU A 133 -6.10 0.67 -10.39
C LEU A 133 -5.21 -0.50 -10.02
N HIS A 134 -5.25 -0.96 -8.77
CA HIS A 134 -4.42 -2.05 -8.30
C HIS A 134 -5.27 -3.23 -7.81
N LEU A 135 -4.89 -4.43 -8.21
CA LEU A 135 -5.48 -5.68 -7.77
C LEU A 135 -4.47 -6.44 -6.92
N GLY A 136 -4.82 -6.74 -5.67
CA GLY A 136 -4.07 -7.70 -4.89
C GLY A 136 -4.45 -9.11 -5.31
N VAL A 137 -3.48 -9.89 -5.77
CA VAL A 137 -3.65 -11.31 -6.10
C VAL A 137 -2.91 -12.12 -5.05
N TYR A 138 -3.66 -12.71 -4.13
CA TYR A 138 -3.13 -13.34 -2.92
C TYR A 138 -3.19 -14.86 -2.97
N ASN A 139 -2.23 -15.50 -2.32
CA ASN A 139 -2.13 -16.96 -2.23
C ASN A 139 -2.07 -17.62 -3.62
N LEU A 140 -1.10 -17.19 -4.41
CA LEU A 140 -0.80 -17.72 -5.72
C LEU A 140 -0.25 -19.17 -5.64
N PRO A 141 -0.50 -20.01 -6.66
CA PRO A 141 0.00 -21.37 -6.70
C PRO A 141 1.52 -21.40 -6.95
N PRO A 142 2.33 -22.04 -6.09
CA PRO A 142 3.79 -22.11 -6.26
C PRO A 142 4.30 -22.61 -7.62
N PRO A 143 3.67 -23.62 -8.28
CA PRO A 143 4.18 -24.14 -9.55
C PRO A 143 4.15 -23.15 -10.73
N ASN A 144 3.26 -22.14 -10.70
CA ASN A 144 3.03 -21.24 -11.83
C ASN A 144 3.46 -19.79 -11.56
N LEU A 145 4.15 -19.50 -10.45
CA LEU A 145 4.45 -18.12 -10.03
C LEU A 145 5.16 -17.31 -11.11
N SER A 146 6.18 -17.89 -11.76
CA SER A 146 6.96 -17.17 -12.78
C SER A 146 6.13 -16.83 -14.02
N GLU A 147 5.29 -17.76 -14.47
CA GLU A 147 4.38 -17.57 -15.61
C GLU A 147 3.32 -16.52 -15.28
N ILE A 148 2.64 -16.67 -14.15
CA ILE A 148 1.65 -15.73 -13.66
C ILE A 148 2.26 -14.32 -13.57
N HIS A 149 3.41 -14.19 -12.90
CA HIS A 149 4.05 -12.90 -12.72
C HIS A 149 4.40 -12.23 -14.05
N ALA A 150 4.95 -12.98 -15.01
CA ALA A 150 5.30 -12.46 -16.33
C ALA A 150 4.07 -11.92 -17.07
N GLU A 151 2.96 -12.66 -17.04
CA GLU A 151 1.70 -12.28 -17.67
C GLU A 151 1.09 -11.02 -17.04
N LEU A 152 1.07 -10.93 -15.70
CA LEU A 152 0.53 -9.77 -14.99
C LEU A 152 1.38 -8.50 -15.23
N VAL A 153 2.70 -8.61 -15.16
CA VAL A 153 3.62 -7.48 -15.41
C VAL A 153 3.50 -6.95 -16.83
N ALA A 154 3.26 -7.81 -17.81
CA ALA A 154 3.05 -7.40 -19.21
C ALA A 154 1.84 -6.46 -19.38
N GLN A 155 0.86 -6.48 -18.47
CA GLN A 155 -0.35 -5.65 -18.53
C GLN A 155 -0.26 -4.30 -17.80
N LYS A 156 0.93 -3.90 -17.30
CA LYS A 156 1.09 -2.62 -16.56
C LYS A 156 0.81 -1.36 -17.38
N LYS A 157 0.92 -1.42 -18.70
CA LYS A 157 0.65 -0.29 -19.61
C LYS A 157 -0.86 -0.20 -19.92
N PRO A 158 -1.39 0.99 -20.27
CA PRO A 158 -2.76 1.08 -20.80
C PRO A 158 -2.89 0.15 -22.00
N GLY A 159 -3.55 -0.98 -21.79
CA GLY A 159 -3.56 -2.11 -22.70
C GLY A 159 -4.97 -2.66 -22.91
N ASP A 160 -5.02 -3.81 -23.58
CA ASP A 160 -6.25 -4.50 -23.92
C ASP A 160 -7.00 -4.96 -22.67
N GLN A 161 -8.15 -4.32 -22.40
CA GLN A 161 -9.01 -4.70 -21.29
C GLN A 161 -9.57 -6.13 -21.43
N SER A 162 -9.47 -6.75 -22.61
CA SER A 162 -9.85 -8.15 -22.83
C SER A 162 -8.83 -9.07 -22.18
N ARG A 163 -7.54 -8.81 -22.38
CA ARG A 163 -6.46 -9.59 -21.75
C ARG A 163 -6.52 -9.54 -20.22
N VAL A 164 -6.85 -8.39 -19.63
CA VAL A 164 -7.05 -8.28 -18.18
C VAL A 164 -8.17 -9.22 -17.70
N MET A 165 -9.27 -9.35 -18.46
CA MET A 165 -10.37 -10.25 -18.08
C MET A 165 -9.98 -11.72 -18.24
N GLU A 166 -9.26 -12.08 -19.31
CA GLU A 166 -8.75 -13.44 -19.51
C GLU A 166 -7.86 -13.88 -18.34
N LEU A 167 -6.93 -13.03 -17.92
CA LEU A 167 -6.05 -13.30 -16.79
C LEU A 167 -6.82 -13.41 -15.48
N LEU A 168 -7.85 -12.58 -15.27
CA LEU A 168 -8.74 -12.72 -14.12
C LEU A 168 -9.51 -14.04 -14.13
N CYS A 169 -9.99 -14.51 -15.29
CA CYS A 169 -10.62 -15.82 -15.42
C CYS A 169 -9.64 -16.95 -15.09
N TRP A 170 -8.44 -16.90 -15.65
CA TRP A 170 -7.38 -17.88 -15.40
C TRP A 170 -7.00 -17.96 -13.91
N LEU A 171 -6.76 -16.81 -13.27
CA LEU A 171 -6.47 -16.75 -11.83
C LEU A 171 -7.62 -17.32 -10.97
N ASN A 172 -8.86 -17.26 -11.44
CA ASN A 172 -10.02 -17.78 -10.74
C ASN A 172 -10.14 -19.32 -10.77
N GLU A 173 -9.40 -20.00 -11.65
CA GLU A 173 -9.29 -21.46 -11.68
C GLU A 173 -8.63 -21.99 -10.39
N TYR A 174 -7.72 -21.21 -9.79
CA TYR A 174 -7.10 -21.49 -8.51
C TYR A 174 -8.05 -21.09 -7.35
N LYS A 175 -8.72 -22.07 -6.74
CA LYS A 175 -9.72 -21.83 -5.68
C LYS A 175 -9.14 -21.21 -4.42
N GLY A 176 -7.87 -21.51 -4.10
CA GLY A 176 -7.16 -20.92 -2.97
C GLY A 176 -6.70 -19.48 -3.20
N THR A 177 -6.71 -18.97 -4.44
CA THR A 177 -6.26 -17.61 -4.74
C THR A 177 -7.36 -16.59 -4.46
N LEU A 178 -7.00 -15.47 -3.84
CA LEU A 178 -7.90 -14.35 -3.57
C LEU A 178 -7.55 -13.17 -4.47
N ILE A 179 -8.56 -12.46 -4.96
CA ILE A 179 -8.40 -11.31 -5.86
C ILE A 179 -9.19 -10.15 -5.25
N VAL A 180 -8.47 -9.11 -4.86
CA VAL A 180 -9.03 -7.94 -4.16
C VAL A 180 -8.75 -6.69 -4.96
N LEU A 181 -9.73 -5.80 -5.07
CA LEU A 181 -9.47 -4.45 -5.55
C LEU A 181 -8.88 -3.62 -4.40
N ASN A 182 -7.58 -3.38 -4.47
CA ASN A 182 -6.83 -2.62 -3.49
C ASN A 182 -7.20 -1.14 -3.57
N HIS A 183 -7.33 -0.51 -2.41
CA HIS A 183 -7.68 0.90 -2.17
C HIS A 183 -8.53 1.52 -3.32
N PRO A 184 -9.77 1.02 -3.55
CA PRO A 184 -10.49 1.21 -4.82
C PRO A 184 -10.63 2.66 -5.28
N PHE A 185 -10.83 3.58 -4.34
CA PHE A 185 -11.07 5.01 -4.64
C PHE A 185 -9.83 5.88 -4.54
N ALA A 186 -8.64 5.28 -4.43
CA ALA A 186 -7.38 6.00 -4.42
C ALA A 186 -7.12 6.70 -5.77
N ASP A 187 -7.03 8.03 -5.74
CA ASP A 187 -6.68 8.85 -6.90
C ASP A 187 -5.15 8.95 -7.10
N ILE A 188 -4.51 7.79 -7.32
CA ILE A 188 -3.06 7.63 -7.47
C ILE A 188 -2.52 8.50 -8.61
N GLY A 189 -3.21 8.47 -9.76
CA GLY A 189 -2.82 9.21 -10.96
C GLY A 189 -3.25 10.68 -10.99
N SER A 190 -3.85 11.22 -9.91
CA SER A 190 -4.38 12.58 -9.87
C SER A 190 -5.33 12.91 -11.03
N ARG A 191 -6.17 11.94 -11.38
CA ARG A 191 -7.17 12.03 -12.46
C ARG A 191 -8.50 12.58 -11.95
N GLY A 192 -8.69 12.59 -10.63
CA GLY A 192 -9.88 13.06 -9.94
C GLY A 192 -10.78 11.91 -9.49
N VAL A 193 -11.22 11.98 -8.23
CA VAL A 193 -11.98 10.93 -7.52
C VAL A 193 -13.20 10.43 -8.31
N GLN A 194 -13.93 11.32 -9.00
CA GLN A 194 -15.10 10.91 -9.78
C GLN A 194 -14.75 10.05 -11.00
N LYS A 195 -13.61 10.31 -11.65
CA LYS A 195 -13.13 9.47 -12.76
C LYS A 195 -12.67 8.11 -12.24
N VAL A 196 -12.00 8.08 -11.09
CA VAL A 196 -11.59 6.84 -10.42
C VAL A 196 -12.80 5.99 -10.08
N LYS A 197 -13.81 6.55 -9.41
CA LYS A 197 -15.07 5.85 -9.12
C LYS A 197 -15.71 5.27 -10.38
N LYS A 198 -15.82 6.04 -11.46
CA LYS A 198 -16.34 5.55 -12.75
C LYS A 198 -15.53 4.38 -13.31
N ALA A 199 -14.20 4.42 -13.21
CA ALA A 199 -13.33 3.32 -13.65
C ALA A 199 -13.53 2.06 -12.79
N VAL A 200 -13.61 2.21 -11.46
CA VAL A 200 -13.92 1.12 -10.52
C VAL A 200 -15.25 0.45 -10.86
N PHE A 201 -16.32 1.23 -11.04
CA PHE A 201 -17.64 0.67 -11.39
C PHE A 201 -17.61 -0.09 -12.72
N ARG A 202 -16.89 0.42 -13.73
CA ARG A 202 -16.74 -0.26 -15.02
C ARG A 202 -15.98 -1.58 -14.87
N LEU A 203 -14.88 -1.57 -14.11
CA LEU A 203 -14.10 -2.77 -13.83
C LEU A 203 -14.96 -3.82 -13.13
N LEU A 204 -15.59 -3.47 -12.02
CA LEU A 204 -16.40 -4.42 -11.23
C LEU A 204 -17.60 -4.95 -12.01
N LYS A 205 -18.21 -4.14 -12.88
CA LYS A 205 -19.26 -4.60 -13.79
C LYS A 205 -18.74 -5.61 -14.81
N LYS A 206 -17.55 -5.39 -15.39
CA LYS A 206 -16.96 -6.29 -16.40
C LYS A 206 -16.39 -7.56 -15.78
N ALA A 207 -15.82 -7.45 -14.59
CA ALA A 207 -15.17 -8.52 -13.83
C ALA A 207 -16.10 -9.14 -12.77
N GLN A 208 -17.42 -9.12 -13.01
CA GLN A 208 -18.39 -9.66 -12.06
C GLN A 208 -18.10 -11.13 -11.78
N GLY A 209 -17.99 -11.49 -10.51
CA GLY A 209 -17.64 -12.85 -10.07
C GLY A 209 -16.14 -13.19 -10.17
N LEU A 210 -15.31 -12.31 -10.74
CA LEU A 210 -13.86 -12.53 -10.86
C LEU A 210 -13.06 -11.77 -9.79
N ILE A 211 -13.58 -10.65 -9.28
CA ILE A 211 -13.03 -9.92 -8.14
C ILE A 211 -13.85 -10.29 -6.90
N HIS A 212 -13.16 -10.65 -5.82
CA HIS A 212 -13.78 -11.31 -4.66
C HIS A 212 -14.10 -10.35 -3.52
N ALA A 213 -13.28 -9.32 -3.33
CA ALA A 213 -13.42 -8.37 -2.25
C ALA A 213 -12.90 -6.97 -2.63
N LEU A 214 -13.28 -6.00 -1.79
CA LEU A 214 -12.73 -4.65 -1.82
C LEU A 214 -11.92 -4.39 -0.55
N GLU A 215 -10.81 -3.67 -0.71
CA GLU A 215 -9.94 -3.35 0.42
C GLU A 215 -10.45 -2.17 1.25
N ILE A 216 -10.50 -2.38 2.57
CA ILE A 216 -10.54 -1.32 3.58
C ILE A 216 -9.09 -1.01 3.96
N ASN A 217 -8.59 0.12 3.48
CA ASN A 217 -7.17 0.39 3.46
C ASN A 217 -6.74 1.33 4.60
N GLY A 218 -5.68 0.95 5.30
CA GLY A 218 -5.15 1.68 6.45
C GLY A 218 -4.64 3.10 6.18
N TYR A 219 -4.35 3.51 4.94
CA TYR A 219 -3.89 4.86 4.58
C TYR A 219 -4.99 5.75 3.99
N ARG A 220 -6.20 5.22 3.81
CA ARG A 220 -7.33 5.96 3.23
C ARG A 220 -8.20 6.59 4.32
N PRO A 221 -8.77 7.78 4.09
CA PRO A 221 -9.68 8.41 5.03
C PRO A 221 -10.90 7.53 5.35
N TRP A 222 -11.42 7.63 6.57
CA TRP A 222 -12.56 6.81 7.01
C TRP A 222 -13.79 6.94 6.11
N LYS A 223 -14.12 8.16 5.69
CA LYS A 223 -15.21 8.43 4.73
C LYS A 223 -15.04 7.69 3.41
N GLU A 224 -13.80 7.49 2.95
CA GLU A 224 -13.52 6.73 1.74
C GLU A 224 -13.72 5.23 1.98
N ASN A 225 -13.19 4.71 3.10
CA ASN A 225 -13.37 3.31 3.50
C ASN A 225 -14.86 2.94 3.70
N LEU A 226 -15.66 3.83 4.29
CA LEU A 226 -17.11 3.63 4.41
C LEU A 226 -17.81 3.57 3.04
N ALA A 227 -17.37 4.39 2.08
CA ALA A 227 -17.89 4.35 0.71
C ALA A 227 -17.52 3.04 0.00
N VAL A 228 -16.31 2.52 0.25
CA VAL A 228 -15.89 1.20 -0.25
C VAL A 228 -16.73 0.09 0.37
N ALA A 229 -16.97 0.14 1.68
CA ALA A 229 -17.81 -0.83 2.38
C ALA A 229 -19.24 -0.86 1.84
N SER A 230 -19.82 0.34 1.60
CA SER A 230 -21.15 0.47 0.99
C SER A 230 -21.18 -0.09 -0.43
N LEU A 231 -20.10 0.06 -1.20
CA LEU A 231 -19.98 -0.52 -2.54
C LEU A 231 -19.89 -2.05 -2.48
N ALA A 232 -19.13 -2.60 -1.53
CA ALA A 232 -19.04 -4.05 -1.34
C ALA A 232 -20.41 -4.63 -0.99
N ASP A 233 -21.21 -3.95 -0.17
CA ASP A 233 -22.58 -4.38 0.16
C ASP A 233 -23.49 -4.37 -1.08
N ALA A 234 -23.42 -3.31 -1.88
CA ALA A 234 -24.25 -3.18 -3.07
C ALA A 234 -23.96 -4.23 -4.16
N LEU A 235 -22.75 -4.79 -4.15
CA LEU A 235 -22.28 -5.77 -5.14
C LEU A 235 -22.09 -7.18 -4.57
N ASP A 236 -22.48 -7.39 -3.32
CA ASP A 236 -22.27 -8.63 -2.57
C ASP A 236 -20.83 -9.18 -2.62
N LEU A 237 -19.86 -8.29 -2.37
CA LEU A 237 -18.43 -8.62 -2.32
C LEU A 237 -17.94 -8.77 -0.88
N GLY A 238 -16.85 -9.51 -0.66
CA GLY A 238 -16.18 -9.53 0.64
C GLY A 238 -15.50 -8.20 0.96
N LEU A 239 -15.04 -8.05 2.20
CA LEU A 239 -14.12 -6.98 2.58
C LEU A 239 -12.82 -7.58 3.09
N MET A 240 -11.72 -6.94 2.71
CA MET A 240 -10.40 -7.30 3.16
C MET A 240 -9.77 -6.07 3.83
N GLY A 241 -9.33 -6.24 5.06
CA GLY A 241 -8.52 -5.27 5.79
C GLY A 241 -7.05 -5.44 5.44
N GLY A 242 -6.41 -4.34 5.09
CA GLY A 242 -5.00 -4.30 4.76
C GLY A 242 -4.44 -2.90 4.87
N GLY A 243 -3.23 -2.72 4.37
CA GLY A 243 -2.63 -1.41 4.30
C GLY A 243 -1.53 -1.36 3.28
N ASP A 244 -1.65 -0.39 2.38
CA ASP A 244 -0.66 0.09 1.40
C ASP A 244 0.61 0.64 2.09
N ARG A 245 1.21 -0.19 2.94
CA ARG A 245 2.30 0.17 3.84
C ARG A 245 3.61 0.05 3.10
N HIS A 246 4.31 1.17 3.14
CA HIS A 246 5.64 1.32 2.59
C HIS A 246 6.66 1.73 3.66
N GLY A 247 6.19 2.01 4.88
CA GLY A 247 7.01 2.38 6.02
C GLY A 247 7.32 1.21 6.93
N CYS A 248 7.83 1.52 8.12
CA CYS A 248 8.26 0.52 9.08
C CYS A 248 7.14 0.03 10.01
N SER A 249 6.03 0.77 10.11
CA SER A 249 4.90 0.37 10.94
C SER A 249 4.10 -0.77 10.28
N PRO A 250 3.55 -1.71 11.07
CA PRO A 250 2.69 -2.76 10.54
C PRO A 250 1.32 -2.20 10.14
N ASN A 251 0.52 -3.01 9.46
CA ASN A 251 -0.79 -2.66 8.93
C ASN A 251 -1.77 -2.16 10.01
N ALA A 252 -2.36 -0.99 9.76
CA ALA A 252 -3.31 -0.37 10.67
C ALA A 252 -4.73 -0.98 10.59
N ILE A 253 -4.99 -1.82 9.60
CA ILE A 253 -6.23 -2.57 9.44
C ILE A 253 -5.87 -4.01 9.10
N LEU A 254 -6.51 -4.95 9.77
CA LEU A 254 -6.36 -6.39 9.58
C LEU A 254 -7.72 -6.99 9.23
N SER A 255 -7.76 -8.12 8.55
CA SER A 255 -8.99 -8.91 8.43
C SER A 255 -9.10 -9.89 9.59
N LEU A 256 -10.33 -10.26 9.98
CA LEU A 256 -10.58 -11.25 11.01
C LEU A 256 -11.18 -12.51 10.40
N SER A 257 -10.72 -13.67 10.85
CA SER A 257 -11.07 -14.96 10.24
C SER A 257 -11.10 -16.09 11.26
N SER A 258 -11.85 -17.15 10.93
CA SER A 258 -11.83 -18.43 11.66
C SER A 258 -10.90 -19.45 11.01
N SER A 259 -10.33 -19.12 9.86
CA SER A 259 -9.49 -19.97 9.04
C SER A 259 -8.14 -20.27 9.65
N GLN A 260 -7.60 -21.41 9.27
CA GLN A 260 -6.28 -21.89 9.66
C GLN A 260 -5.21 -21.58 8.63
N THR A 261 -5.60 -21.38 7.37
CA THR A 261 -4.72 -21.14 6.23
C THR A 261 -5.25 -19.99 5.37
N LEU A 262 -4.40 -19.40 4.53
CA LEU A 262 -4.83 -18.38 3.56
C LEU A 262 -5.77 -18.94 2.49
N SER A 263 -5.70 -20.24 2.18
CA SER A 263 -6.61 -20.88 1.23
C SER A 263 -8.03 -20.98 1.79
N GLU A 264 -8.16 -21.35 3.06
CA GLU A 264 -9.45 -21.33 3.78
C GLU A 264 -9.98 -19.90 3.90
N TYR A 265 -9.11 -18.93 4.20
CA TYR A 265 -9.51 -17.52 4.25
C TYR A 265 -9.98 -17.00 2.88
N ALA A 266 -9.31 -17.41 1.80
CA ALA A 266 -9.76 -17.10 0.45
C ALA A 266 -11.18 -17.65 0.20
N GLU A 267 -11.46 -18.88 0.63
CA GLU A 267 -12.81 -19.45 0.58
C GLU A 267 -13.82 -18.63 1.41
N GLU A 268 -13.47 -18.24 2.63
CA GLU A 268 -14.33 -17.40 3.49
C GLU A 268 -14.74 -16.10 2.79
N VAL A 269 -13.81 -15.44 2.13
CA VAL A 269 -14.06 -14.18 1.42
C VAL A 269 -14.83 -14.44 0.11
N ARG A 270 -14.46 -15.47 -0.65
CA ARG A 270 -15.05 -15.77 -1.96
C ARG A 270 -16.49 -16.27 -1.85
N CYS A 271 -16.72 -17.23 -0.96
CA CYS A 271 -17.96 -18.00 -0.85
C CYS A 271 -18.90 -17.41 0.20
N TYR A 272 -18.38 -17.07 1.39
CA TYR A 272 -19.19 -16.59 2.51
C TYR A 272 -19.21 -15.06 2.65
N LYS A 273 -18.56 -14.35 1.74
CA LYS A 273 -18.48 -12.88 1.70
C LYS A 273 -18.06 -12.31 3.05
N GLN A 274 -17.05 -12.92 3.68
CA GLN A 274 -16.52 -12.45 4.94
C GLN A 274 -16.13 -10.96 4.85
N ARG A 275 -16.52 -10.19 5.87
CA ARG A 275 -16.41 -8.72 5.91
C ARG A 275 -15.83 -8.17 7.21
N ALA A 276 -15.46 -9.05 8.15
CA ALA A 276 -14.94 -8.65 9.44
C ALA A 276 -13.50 -8.11 9.31
N VAL A 277 -13.30 -6.85 9.73
CA VAL A 277 -11.99 -6.21 9.76
C VAL A 277 -11.77 -5.55 11.12
N LEU A 278 -10.52 -5.58 11.57
CA LEU A 278 -10.05 -4.96 12.80
C LEU A 278 -9.28 -3.69 12.45
N ILE A 279 -9.72 -2.57 13.02
CA ILE A 279 -9.05 -1.28 12.95
C ILE A 279 -8.16 -1.12 14.18
N MET A 280 -6.87 -0.96 13.95
CA MET A 280 -5.89 -0.74 15.01
C MET A 280 -5.91 0.71 15.50
N PRO A 281 -5.47 1.01 16.74
CA PRO A 281 -5.51 2.37 17.29
C PRO A 281 -4.76 3.39 16.44
N GLU A 282 -3.68 2.98 15.78
CA GLU A 282 -2.88 3.83 14.91
C GLU A 282 -3.68 4.36 13.73
N TYR A 283 -4.76 3.69 13.31
CA TYR A 283 -5.61 4.21 12.24
C TYR A 283 -6.17 5.60 12.56
N PHE A 284 -6.46 5.85 13.84
CA PHE A 284 -7.04 7.10 14.34
C PHE A 284 -6.02 8.17 14.68
N GLU A 285 -4.73 7.87 14.56
CA GLU A 285 -3.73 8.93 14.61
C GLU A 285 -3.96 9.90 13.46
N ASN A 286 -3.60 11.18 13.69
CA ASN A 286 -3.77 12.22 12.69
C ASN A 286 -3.19 11.76 11.33
N PRO A 287 -3.98 11.77 10.23
CA PRO A 287 -3.53 11.30 8.92
C PRO A 287 -2.28 12.02 8.40
N VAL A 288 -2.07 13.28 8.78
CA VAL A 288 -0.85 14.04 8.48
C VAL A 288 0.33 13.47 9.22
N ALA A 289 0.18 13.14 10.51
CA ALA A 289 1.23 12.49 11.30
C ALA A 289 1.62 11.14 10.70
N ARG A 290 0.66 10.31 10.29
CA ARG A 290 0.97 9.01 9.67
C ARG A 290 1.69 9.13 8.33
N LYS A 291 1.30 10.09 7.50
CA LYS A 291 2.00 10.38 6.23
C LYS A 291 3.41 10.91 6.48
N LEU A 292 3.57 11.77 7.49
CA LEU A 292 4.89 12.24 7.92
C LEU A 292 5.75 11.09 8.45
N GLN A 293 5.18 10.13 9.19
CA GLN A 293 5.91 8.95 9.66
C GLN A 293 6.42 8.12 8.48
N SER A 294 5.60 7.87 7.45
CA SER A 294 6.05 7.16 6.26
C SER A 294 7.12 7.94 5.47
N ALA A 295 7.01 9.27 5.38
CA ALA A 295 8.07 10.11 4.81
C ALA A 295 9.35 10.06 5.66
N VAL A 296 9.23 9.97 6.98
CA VAL A 296 10.35 9.82 7.89
C VAL A 296 11.03 8.45 7.69
N ASP A 297 10.26 7.36 7.60
CA ASP A 297 10.78 6.02 7.37
C ASP A 297 11.52 5.92 6.03
N PHE A 298 11.02 6.61 5.00
CA PHE A 298 11.70 6.75 3.71
C PHE A 298 13.14 7.28 3.86
N PHE A 299 13.34 8.31 4.70
CA PHE A 299 14.65 8.96 4.91
C PHE A 299 15.50 8.30 6.01
N ARG A 300 14.95 7.33 6.74
CA ARG A 300 15.65 6.64 7.83
C ARG A 300 16.76 5.75 7.24
N SER A 301 17.92 5.73 7.88
CA SER A 301 18.91 4.69 7.62
C SER A 301 18.35 3.36 8.10
N CYS A 302 18.24 2.39 7.21
CA CYS A 302 17.74 1.08 7.60
C CYS A 302 18.72 0.41 8.57
N PRO A 303 18.27 -0.48 9.48
CA PRO A 303 19.17 -1.25 10.33
C PRO A 303 20.18 -2.09 9.52
N GLU A 304 21.18 -2.65 10.20
CA GLU A 304 22.33 -3.30 9.57
C GLU A 304 21.99 -4.49 8.66
N TYR A 305 20.78 -5.05 8.76
CA TYR A 305 20.33 -6.15 7.91
C TYR A 305 19.89 -5.73 6.50
N CYS A 306 19.79 -4.43 6.17
CA CYS A 306 19.32 -3.95 4.86
C CYS A 306 20.49 -3.58 3.90
N ILE A 307 21.56 -4.36 3.90
CA ILE A 307 22.69 -4.19 2.97
C ILE A 307 22.26 -4.76 1.60
N PRO A 308 22.38 -4.01 0.49
CA PRO A 308 23.20 -2.81 0.27
C PRO A 308 22.46 -1.46 0.40
N HIS A 309 21.14 -1.45 0.64
CA HIS A 309 20.28 -0.26 0.56
C HIS A 309 20.13 0.51 1.88
N ARG A 310 21.21 0.60 2.68
CA ARG A 310 21.18 1.18 4.02
C ARG A 310 20.80 2.66 4.00
N HIS A 311 21.38 3.43 3.07
CA HIS A 311 21.11 4.86 2.94
C HIS A 311 19.96 5.10 1.95
N TRP A 312 19.11 6.09 2.22
CA TRP A 312 17.93 6.37 1.38
C TRP A 312 18.29 6.69 -0.09
N MET A 313 19.48 7.22 -0.35
CA MET A 313 19.98 7.46 -1.71
C MET A 313 20.21 6.18 -2.51
N ASP A 314 20.42 5.05 -1.84
CA ASP A 314 20.56 3.74 -2.47
C ASP A 314 19.20 3.10 -2.76
N ARG A 315 18.11 3.69 -2.22
CA ARG A 315 16.72 3.24 -2.43
C ARG A 315 15.96 4.08 -3.45
N VAL A 316 16.45 5.27 -3.80
CA VAL A 316 15.81 6.12 -4.81
C VAL A 316 16.55 5.96 -6.12
N TYR A 317 15.83 5.53 -7.15
CA TYR A 317 16.37 5.29 -8.48
C TYR A 317 15.85 6.32 -9.47
N PHE A 318 16.72 6.71 -10.39
CA PHE A 318 16.38 7.66 -11.46
C PHE A 318 16.90 7.19 -12.82
N LYS A 319 16.03 7.26 -13.83
CA LYS A 319 16.36 6.99 -15.24
C LYS A 319 16.77 8.27 -15.98
N ALA A 320 18.07 8.53 -16.07
CA ALA A 320 18.63 9.63 -16.87
C ALA A 320 18.69 9.25 -18.37
N GLY A 321 18.05 10.04 -19.24
CA GLY A 321 17.94 9.72 -20.67
C GLY A 321 17.26 8.37 -20.95
N GLU A 322 17.65 7.72 -22.05
CA GLU A 322 17.20 6.35 -22.38
C GLU A 322 17.99 5.25 -21.63
N GLY A 323 18.89 5.61 -20.72
CA GLY A 323 19.73 4.67 -19.99
C GLY A 323 19.00 3.85 -18.93
N VAL A 324 19.74 2.99 -18.24
CA VAL A 324 19.24 2.18 -17.12
C VAL A 324 19.04 3.06 -15.88
N ALA A 325 17.99 2.80 -15.09
CA ALA A 325 17.79 3.49 -13.82
C ALA A 325 18.94 3.18 -12.85
N ARG A 326 19.47 4.21 -12.18
CA ARG A 326 20.57 4.09 -11.20
C ARG A 326 20.17 4.75 -9.87
N PRO A 327 20.70 4.28 -8.73
CA PRO A 327 20.42 4.90 -7.44
C PRO A 327 20.96 6.34 -7.39
N LEU A 328 20.38 7.20 -6.55
CA LEU A 328 20.84 8.59 -6.41
C LEU A 328 22.29 8.68 -5.93
N SER A 329 22.77 7.71 -5.15
CA SER A 329 24.17 7.62 -4.72
C SER A 329 25.15 7.50 -5.89
N TYR A 330 24.73 6.97 -7.04
CA TYR A 330 25.52 6.95 -8.26
C TYR A 330 25.73 8.35 -8.83
N TYR A 331 24.69 9.18 -8.81
CA TYR A 331 24.72 10.53 -9.39
C TYR A 331 25.30 11.58 -8.43
N TRP A 332 25.12 11.41 -7.12
CA TRP A 332 25.51 12.39 -6.11
C TRP A 332 26.76 11.97 -5.36
N ARG A 333 27.92 12.53 -5.75
CA ARG A 333 29.16 12.42 -4.97
C ARG A 333 29.10 13.18 -3.63
N ARG A 334 28.30 14.24 -3.57
CA ARG A 334 27.97 14.99 -2.35
C ARG A 334 26.48 15.34 -2.39
N ILE A 335 25.79 15.11 -1.27
CA ILE A 335 24.37 15.43 -1.15
C ILE A 335 24.20 16.95 -1.27
N PRO A 336 23.34 17.46 -2.18
CA PRO A 336 23.06 18.89 -2.29
C PRO A 336 22.64 19.48 -0.94
N ILE A 337 23.09 20.69 -0.60
CA ILE A 337 22.89 21.29 0.72
C ILE A 337 21.40 21.36 1.10
N TRP A 338 20.53 21.70 0.14
CA TRP A 338 19.09 21.76 0.36
C TRP A 338 18.48 20.38 0.68
N VAL A 339 18.98 19.31 0.05
CA VAL A 339 18.58 17.94 0.37
C VAL A 339 19.03 17.62 1.78
N ARG A 340 20.29 17.95 2.13
CA ARG A 340 20.80 17.75 3.50
C ARG A 340 19.95 18.46 4.55
N SER A 341 19.54 19.71 4.31
CA SER A 341 18.67 20.47 5.22
C SER A 341 17.27 19.83 5.33
N SER A 342 16.71 19.38 4.21
CA SER A 342 15.40 18.71 4.18
C SER A 342 15.44 17.36 4.90
N THR A 343 16.46 16.54 4.63
CA THR A 343 16.65 15.24 5.27
C THR A 343 16.96 15.39 6.74
N TRP A 344 17.78 16.37 7.13
CA TRP A 344 18.08 16.65 8.54
C TRP A 344 16.83 17.07 9.30
N PHE A 345 16.01 17.96 8.72
CA PHE A 345 14.74 18.35 9.33
C PHE A 345 13.81 17.15 9.52
N LEU A 346 13.62 16.32 8.48
CA LEU A 346 12.80 15.10 8.58
C LEU A 346 13.39 14.08 9.55
N GLN A 347 14.72 13.96 9.63
CA GLN A 347 15.41 13.13 10.61
C GLN A 347 15.24 13.67 12.04
N LEU A 348 15.18 14.98 12.26
CA LEU A 348 14.85 15.52 13.58
C LEU A 348 13.43 15.14 14.03
N LEU A 349 12.48 15.07 13.09
CA LEU A 349 11.13 14.56 13.36
C LEU A 349 11.14 13.09 13.80
N THR A 350 12.20 12.33 13.54
CA THR A 350 12.34 10.94 14.01
C THR A 350 12.63 10.85 15.52
N THR A 351 13.06 11.94 16.16
CA THR A 351 13.41 11.89 17.59
C THR A 351 12.17 11.73 18.44
N ARG A 352 12.20 10.79 19.41
CA ARG A 352 11.02 10.44 20.25
C ARG A 352 10.34 11.66 20.87
N TRP A 353 11.11 12.65 21.30
CA TRP A 353 10.62 13.86 21.96
C TRP A 353 9.88 14.79 20.99
N VAL A 354 10.49 15.11 19.85
CA VAL A 354 9.86 15.95 18.81
C VAL A 354 8.61 15.27 18.27
N TRP A 355 8.66 13.96 18.05
CA TRP A 355 7.52 13.18 17.58
C TRP A 355 6.36 13.17 18.58
N PHE A 356 6.65 12.99 19.87
CA PHE A 356 5.65 13.05 20.92
C PHE A 356 4.95 14.41 20.97
N THR A 357 5.72 15.51 20.88
CA THR A 357 5.19 16.88 20.85
C THR A 357 4.32 17.12 19.61
N ILE A 358 4.77 16.68 18.42
CA ILE A 358 3.99 16.82 17.18
C ILE A 358 2.71 16.00 17.23
N ARG A 359 2.75 14.76 17.73
CA ARG A 359 1.55 13.94 17.93
C ARG A 359 0.58 14.60 18.90
N ALA A 360 1.07 15.17 20.00
CA ALA A 360 0.25 15.88 20.97
C ALA A 360 -0.42 17.12 20.36
N LEU A 361 0.30 17.90 19.55
CA LEU A 361 -0.21 19.08 18.86
C LEU A 361 -1.20 18.74 17.73
N LEU A 362 -1.02 17.59 17.09
CA LEU A 362 -1.88 17.12 15.99
C LEU A 362 -3.07 16.28 16.46
N ARG A 363 -3.28 16.08 17.77
CA ARG A 363 -4.47 15.40 18.30
C ARG A 363 -5.73 16.17 17.88
N SER A 364 -6.39 15.66 16.84
CA SER A 364 -7.73 16.07 16.46
C SER A 364 -8.73 15.25 17.28
N GLY A 365 -9.81 15.87 17.74
CA GLY A 365 -10.92 15.18 18.42
C GLY A 365 -11.59 14.12 17.52
N PRO A 366 -12.40 13.21 18.08
CA PRO A 366 -12.99 12.11 17.33
C PRO A 366 -13.98 12.58 16.25
N LEU A 367 -13.74 12.11 15.02
CA LEU A 367 -14.61 12.00 13.84
C LEU A 367 -15.10 13.31 13.16
N GLN A 368 -14.67 13.50 11.90
CA GLN A 368 -15.44 14.11 10.81
C GLN A 368 -15.41 13.22 9.56
#